data_AF-A0A2V8FH19-F1
#
_entry.id   AF-A0A2V8FH19-F1
#
_cell.length_a   1.000
_cell.length_b   1.000
_cell.length_c   1.000
_cell.angle_alpha   90.00
_cell.angle_beta   90.00
_cell.angle_gamma   90.00
#
_symmetry.space_group_name_H-M   'P 1'
#
loop_
_entity.id
_entity.type
_entity.pdbx_description
1 polymer ?
#
loop_
_entity_poly.entity_id
_entity_poly.type
_entity_poly.pdbx_seq_one_letter_code
_entity_poly.pdbx_strand_id
1 'polypeptide(L)'
;MRASARNVLAICAAAVTLSGILVPAATETYEQANIDANGQLRIVTATGKVIRPRRLPARPNIGDQVGFDKVAISPDRRVIGWLALYPNCCTSYPIPLALVLYSNGRTRTFKGNELPVWRWRFEADGKQVAFEQETVHGGIGVHYELRDALTGRLVEEYDPPSSQGPNAHPGPNQTGAPGWVTRLDSSN
;
A
#
# COMPACT_ATOMS: atom_id res chain seq x y z
N MET A 1 -1.20 11.79 -82.95
CA MET A 1 -1.24 10.76 -81.89
C MET A 1 -0.05 11.01 -80.96
N ARG A 2 -0.29 11.42 -79.70
CA ARG A 2 0.76 11.71 -78.70
C ARG A 2 0.95 10.48 -77.81
N ALA A 3 2.17 9.95 -77.71
CA ALA A 3 2.53 8.93 -76.73
C ALA A 3 3.11 9.61 -75.48
N SER A 4 2.55 9.28 -74.31
CA SER A 4 3.02 9.73 -73.00
C SER A 4 3.81 8.60 -72.34
N ALA A 5 5.09 8.84 -72.07
CA ALA A 5 5.93 7.93 -71.29
C ALA A 5 5.82 8.30 -69.81
N ARG A 6 5.39 7.34 -68.97
CA ARG A 6 5.37 7.46 -67.51
C ARG A 6 6.67 6.91 -66.94
N ASN A 7 7.50 7.79 -66.38
CA ASN A 7 8.63 7.42 -65.53
C ASN A 7 8.11 6.97 -64.16
N VAL A 8 8.41 5.74 -63.76
CA VAL A 8 8.17 5.24 -62.39
C VAL A 8 9.49 5.33 -61.65
N LEU A 9 9.57 6.25 -60.67
CA LEU A 9 10.69 6.34 -59.72
C LEU A 9 10.39 5.37 -58.56
N ALA A 10 11.19 4.32 -58.40
CA ALA A 10 11.13 3.43 -57.25
C ALA A 10 11.97 4.02 -56.10
N ILE A 11 11.31 4.45 -55.03
CA ILE A 11 11.96 4.89 -53.79
C ILE A 11 12.14 3.66 -52.89
N CYS A 12 13.38 3.21 -52.72
CA CYS A 12 13.74 2.21 -51.71
C CYS A 12 13.87 2.92 -50.35
N ALA A 13 12.88 2.72 -49.45
CA ALA A 13 12.98 3.15 -48.06
C ALA A 13 13.72 2.08 -47.24
N ALA A 14 14.93 2.37 -46.79
CA ALA A 14 15.66 1.53 -45.85
C ALA A 14 15.14 1.80 -44.43
N ALA A 15 14.47 0.81 -43.82
CA ALA A 15 14.03 0.87 -42.43
C ALA A 15 15.20 0.48 -41.50
N VAL A 16 15.73 1.44 -40.77
CA VAL A 16 16.71 1.22 -39.70
C VAL A 16 15.95 0.86 -38.43
N THR A 17 15.99 -0.41 -38.01
CA THR A 17 15.41 -0.85 -36.73
C THR A 17 16.42 -0.62 -35.61
N LEU A 18 16.23 0.46 -34.84
CA LEU A 18 16.91 0.62 -33.55
C LEU A 18 16.39 -0.46 -32.58
N SER A 19 17.11 -1.58 -32.48
CA SER A 19 16.89 -2.57 -31.42
C SER A 19 17.52 -2.04 -30.13
N GLY A 20 16.81 -1.15 -29.44
CA GLY A 20 17.18 -0.73 -28.09
C GLY A 20 17.00 -1.91 -27.13
N ILE A 21 18.09 -2.34 -26.50
CA ILE A 21 18.04 -3.30 -25.39
C ILE A 21 17.27 -2.62 -24.26
N LEU A 22 16.02 -3.02 -24.02
CA LEU A 22 15.31 -2.70 -22.79
C LEU A 22 16.02 -3.42 -21.65
N VAL A 23 16.89 -2.71 -20.94
CA VAL A 23 17.36 -3.17 -19.63
C VAL A 23 16.16 -3.09 -18.69
N PRO A 24 15.64 -4.22 -18.16
CA PRO A 24 14.57 -4.15 -17.17
C PRO A 24 15.10 -3.36 -15.98
N ALA A 25 14.34 -2.35 -15.55
CA ALA A 25 14.69 -1.60 -14.35
C ALA A 25 14.85 -2.59 -13.19
N ALA A 26 16.03 -2.59 -12.56
CA ALA A 26 16.31 -3.46 -11.43
C ALA A 26 15.23 -3.24 -10.36
N THR A 27 14.69 -4.34 -9.81
CA THR A 27 13.75 -4.26 -8.68
C THR A 27 14.46 -3.59 -7.51
N GLU A 28 13.89 -2.50 -7.00
CA GLU A 28 14.39 -1.80 -5.82
C GLU A 28 14.18 -2.68 -4.59
N THR A 29 15.21 -2.81 -3.76
CA THR A 29 15.15 -3.48 -2.46
C THR A 29 15.50 -2.49 -1.35
N TYR A 30 14.94 -2.73 -0.17
CA TYR A 30 15.01 -1.78 0.93
C TYR A 30 15.83 -2.30 2.09
N GLU A 31 16.74 -1.46 2.58
CA GLU A 31 17.64 -1.82 3.64
C GLU A 31 17.10 -1.46 5.02
N GLN A 32 16.63 -0.22 5.14
CA GLN A 32 16.19 0.39 6.39
C GLN A 32 14.95 1.25 6.16
N ALA A 33 14.08 1.31 7.17
CA ALA A 33 12.97 2.24 7.22
C ALA A 33 12.73 2.63 8.68
N ASN A 34 12.84 3.92 8.99
CA ASN A 34 12.67 4.43 10.34
C ASN A 34 12.10 5.85 10.31
N ILE A 35 11.43 6.24 11.38
CA ILE A 35 11.03 7.62 11.62
C ILE A 35 12.23 8.33 12.26
N ASP A 36 12.62 9.48 11.73
CA ASP A 36 13.72 10.27 12.29
C ASP A 36 13.26 11.15 13.47
N ALA A 37 14.20 11.85 14.11
CA ALA A 37 13.93 12.69 15.27
C ALA A 37 12.93 13.84 14.99
N ASN A 38 12.70 14.19 13.72
CA ASN A 38 11.74 15.22 13.31
C ASN A 38 10.37 14.64 12.95
N GLY A 39 10.15 13.33 13.18
CA GLY A 39 8.91 12.65 12.82
C GLY A 39 8.77 12.38 11.32
N GLN A 40 9.85 12.48 10.54
CA GLN A 40 9.84 12.19 9.10
C GLN A 40 10.24 10.73 8.84
N LEU A 41 9.45 10.03 8.03
CA LEU A 41 9.83 8.70 7.55
C LEU A 41 11.04 8.80 6.60
N ARG A 42 12.09 8.04 6.92
CA ARG A 42 13.29 7.85 6.11
C ARG A 42 13.41 6.39 5.70
N ILE A 43 13.50 6.15 4.39
CA ILE A 43 13.73 4.84 3.78
C ILE A 43 15.12 4.85 3.14
N VAL A 44 15.90 3.78 3.34
CA VAL A 44 17.18 3.55 2.67
C VAL A 44 17.03 2.32 1.79
N THR A 45 17.36 2.45 0.51
CA THR A 45 17.43 1.32 -0.43
C THR A 45 18.75 0.57 -0.28
N ALA A 46 18.83 -0.67 -0.78
CA ALA A 46 20.07 -1.44 -0.80
C ALA A 46 21.22 -0.79 -1.61
N THR A 47 20.91 0.20 -2.46
CA THR A 47 21.94 0.99 -3.19
C THR A 47 22.39 2.23 -2.42
N GLY A 48 21.93 2.42 -1.18
CA GLY A 48 22.23 3.58 -0.34
C GLY A 48 21.38 4.83 -0.66
N LYS A 49 20.52 4.80 -1.69
CA LYS A 49 19.60 5.90 -1.98
C LYS A 49 18.64 6.11 -0.81
N VAL A 50 18.51 7.36 -0.37
CA VAL A 50 17.61 7.78 0.70
C VAL A 50 16.33 8.36 0.12
N ILE A 51 15.19 7.84 0.57
CA ILE A 51 13.85 8.28 0.18
C ILE A 51 13.13 8.83 1.42
N ARG A 52 12.46 9.97 1.26
CA ARG A 52 11.62 10.57 2.29
C ARG A 52 10.20 10.69 1.74
N PRO A 53 9.31 9.72 2.04
CA PRO A 53 7.93 9.78 1.58
C PRO A 53 7.27 11.08 2.03
N ARG A 54 6.55 11.71 1.10
CA ARG A 54 5.72 12.87 1.43
C ARG A 54 4.54 12.40 2.27
N ARG A 55 4.08 13.29 3.15
CA ARG A 55 2.77 13.14 3.81
C ARG A 55 1.67 13.11 2.75
N LEU A 56 0.66 12.29 2.99
CA LEU A 56 -0.55 12.21 2.18
C LEU A 56 -1.31 13.54 2.24
N PRO A 57 -2.12 13.86 1.22
CA PRO A 57 -2.96 15.06 1.22
C PRO A 57 -3.89 15.13 2.43
N ALA A 58 -4.27 16.36 2.78
CA ALA A 58 -5.29 16.64 3.77
C ALA A 58 -6.60 15.90 3.45
N ARG A 59 -7.29 15.47 4.51
CA ARG A 59 -8.63 14.89 4.40
C ARG A 59 -9.69 15.93 4.76
N PRO A 60 -10.81 16.01 4.01
CA PRO A 60 -11.93 16.86 4.38
C PRO A 60 -12.38 16.61 5.82
N ASN A 61 -12.62 17.67 6.58
CA ASN A 61 -13.10 17.64 7.98
C ASN A 61 -12.17 16.96 9.00
N ILE A 62 -10.97 16.56 8.59
CA ILE A 62 -9.97 15.91 9.44
C ILE A 62 -8.69 16.76 9.47
N GLY A 63 -8.19 17.18 8.31
CA GLY A 63 -6.97 17.96 8.18
C GLY A 63 -5.79 17.16 7.65
N ASP A 64 -4.58 17.66 7.89
CA ASP A 64 -3.33 17.09 7.37
C ASP A 64 -2.95 15.78 8.08
N GLN A 65 -2.20 14.93 7.37
CA GLN A 65 -1.46 13.86 8.03
C GLN A 65 -0.44 14.48 8.99
N VAL A 66 -0.44 14.06 10.25
CA VAL A 66 0.44 14.61 11.30
C VAL A 66 1.63 13.71 11.63
N GLY A 67 1.57 12.43 11.28
CA GLY A 67 2.64 11.49 11.63
C GLY A 67 2.67 10.22 10.79
N PHE A 68 3.69 9.42 11.03
CA PHE A 68 3.89 8.07 10.51
C PHE A 68 3.94 7.12 11.72
N ASP A 69 3.48 5.88 11.56
CA ASP A 69 3.61 4.87 12.62
C ASP A 69 3.71 3.46 12.06
N LYS A 70 4.10 2.51 12.91
CA LYS A 70 4.22 1.07 12.62
C LYS A 70 4.89 0.81 11.27
N VAL A 71 6.09 1.36 11.09
CA VAL A 71 6.86 1.19 9.85
C VAL A 71 7.44 -0.23 9.81
N ALA A 72 7.30 -0.93 8.68
CA ALA A 72 7.91 -2.24 8.50
C ALA A 72 8.40 -2.46 7.05
N ILE A 73 9.43 -3.30 6.92
CA ILE A 73 9.94 -3.80 5.65
C ILE A 73 9.39 -5.21 5.45
N SER A 74 8.95 -5.54 4.23
CA SER A 74 8.57 -6.91 3.90
C SER A 74 9.75 -7.87 4.07
N PRO A 75 9.52 -9.14 4.44
CA PRO A 75 10.58 -10.15 4.55
C PRO A 75 11.48 -10.25 3.31
N ASP A 76 10.89 -10.21 2.12
CA ASP A 76 11.60 -10.21 0.83
C ASP A 76 12.29 -8.87 0.49
N ARG A 77 12.12 -7.85 1.34
CA ARG A 77 12.71 -6.50 1.24
C ARG A 77 12.27 -5.70 0.02
N ARG A 78 11.16 -6.08 -0.63
CA ARG A 78 10.67 -5.43 -1.85
C ARG A 78 9.55 -4.42 -1.61
N VAL A 79 9.02 -4.37 -0.39
CA VAL A 79 7.92 -3.47 -0.03
C VAL A 79 8.20 -2.86 1.35
N ILE A 80 7.90 -1.57 1.50
CA ILE A 80 7.83 -0.88 2.79
C ILE A 80 6.38 -0.57 3.09
N GLY A 81 5.93 -0.78 4.32
CA GLY A 81 4.62 -0.34 4.79
C GLY A 81 4.69 0.57 6.00
N TRP A 82 3.71 1.45 6.15
CA TRP A 82 3.53 2.30 7.33
C TRP A 82 2.09 2.78 7.46
N LEU A 83 1.72 3.21 8.67
CA LEU A 83 0.45 3.88 8.94
C LEU A 83 0.62 5.40 8.79
N ALA A 84 -0.35 6.04 8.12
CA ALA A 84 -0.48 7.49 8.06
C ALA A 84 -1.42 7.98 9.16
N LEU A 85 -0.89 8.77 10.10
CA LEU A 85 -1.62 9.28 11.25
C LEU A 85 -2.29 10.62 10.95
N TYR A 86 -3.53 10.78 11.39
CA TYR A 86 -4.34 11.99 11.23
C TYR A 86 -4.92 12.43 12.57
N PRO A 87 -5.16 13.73 12.80
CA PRO A 87 -5.90 14.19 13.96
C PRO A 87 -7.33 13.64 13.93
N ASN A 88 -8.01 13.67 15.08
CA ASN A 88 -9.38 13.24 15.21
C ASN A 88 -10.09 14.12 16.25
N CYS A 89 -11.35 14.48 15.99
CA CYS A 89 -12.15 15.36 16.88
C CYS A 89 -12.29 14.84 18.30
N CYS A 90 -12.16 13.52 18.44
CA CYS A 90 -12.80 12.76 19.48
C CYS A 90 -11.80 11.86 20.21
N THR A 91 -10.50 12.00 19.92
CA THR A 91 -9.38 11.37 20.64
C THR A 91 -8.29 12.40 20.90
N SER A 92 -7.54 12.24 22.00
CA SER A 92 -6.38 13.09 22.34
C SER A 92 -5.13 12.76 21.53
N TYR A 93 -5.17 11.70 20.72
CA TYR A 93 -4.07 11.19 19.93
C TYR A 93 -4.47 11.04 18.45
N PRO A 94 -3.49 11.13 17.52
CA PRO A 94 -3.74 10.85 16.11
C PRO A 94 -4.14 9.40 15.84
N ILE A 95 -4.99 9.18 14.84
CA ILE A 95 -5.51 7.87 14.45
C ILE A 95 -4.99 7.46 13.06
N PRO A 96 -4.73 6.16 12.83
CA PRO A 96 -4.13 5.66 11.59
C PRO A 96 -5.16 5.47 10.46
N LEU A 97 -5.52 6.52 9.71
CA LEU A 97 -6.59 6.42 8.70
C LEU A 97 -6.16 5.84 7.35
N ALA A 98 -4.90 5.46 7.19
CA ALA A 98 -4.45 4.74 6.00
C ALA A 98 -3.25 3.87 6.29
N LEU A 99 -3.24 2.70 5.66
CA LEU A 99 -2.04 1.92 5.42
C LEU A 99 -1.43 2.34 4.09
N VAL A 100 -0.13 2.57 4.06
CA VAL A 100 0.60 2.96 2.86
C VAL A 100 1.67 1.93 2.57
N LEU A 101 1.70 1.43 1.34
CA LEU A 101 2.77 0.58 0.83
C LEU A 101 3.60 1.32 -0.22
N TYR A 102 4.91 1.17 -0.15
CA TYR A 102 5.87 1.70 -1.12
C TYR A 102 6.68 0.57 -1.73
N SER A 103 6.74 0.55 -3.06
CA SER A 103 7.56 -0.39 -3.82
C SER A 103 7.91 0.19 -5.18
N ASN A 104 9.18 0.04 -5.59
CA ASN A 104 9.70 0.47 -6.89
C ASN A 104 9.28 1.91 -7.27
N GLY A 105 9.47 2.86 -6.36
CA GLY A 105 9.12 4.26 -6.61
C GLY A 105 7.64 4.60 -6.52
N ARG A 106 6.75 3.63 -6.26
CA ARG A 106 5.29 3.82 -6.27
C ARG A 106 4.70 3.65 -4.88
N THR A 107 3.80 4.57 -4.54
CA THR A 107 3.02 4.52 -3.31
C THR A 107 1.62 4.01 -3.60
N ARG A 108 1.12 3.11 -2.76
CA ARG A 108 -0.27 2.62 -2.73
C ARG A 108 -0.84 2.91 -1.37
N THR A 109 -2.03 3.49 -1.33
CA THR A 109 -2.69 3.91 -0.09
C THR A 109 -3.99 3.15 0.04
N PHE A 110 -4.19 2.49 1.18
CA PHE A 110 -5.39 1.73 1.51
C PHE A 110 -6.12 2.43 2.63
N LYS A 111 -7.42 2.66 2.40
CA LYS A 111 -8.34 3.25 3.38
C LYS A 111 -9.45 2.27 3.79
N GLY A 112 -9.56 1.12 3.12
CA GLY A 112 -10.63 0.13 3.28
C GLY A 112 -11.98 0.75 3.55
N ASN A 113 -12.58 0.45 4.70
CA ASN A 113 -13.89 0.96 5.12
C ASN A 113 -13.88 2.38 5.76
N GLU A 114 -12.80 3.13 5.54
CA GLU A 114 -12.53 4.48 6.07
C GLU A 114 -12.38 4.59 7.61
N LEU A 115 -12.45 3.49 8.35
CA LEU A 115 -12.11 3.45 9.78
C LEU A 115 -10.59 3.40 10.00
N PRO A 116 -10.09 3.71 11.22
CA PRO A 116 -8.68 3.57 11.53
C PRO A 116 -8.14 2.14 11.33
N VAL A 117 -6.93 2.03 10.79
CA VAL A 117 -6.17 0.78 10.62
C VAL A 117 -5.32 0.52 11.87
N TRP A 118 -5.79 -0.32 12.79
CA TRP A 118 -5.09 -0.52 14.07
C TRP A 118 -4.01 -1.60 14.01
N ARG A 119 -4.26 -2.64 13.22
CA ARG A 119 -3.33 -3.75 13.03
C ARG A 119 -3.01 -3.90 11.56
N TRP A 120 -1.74 -4.17 11.26
CA TRP A 120 -1.33 -4.58 9.94
C TRP A 120 -0.03 -5.38 10.02
N ARG A 121 0.19 -6.27 9.05
CA ARG A 121 1.46 -6.99 8.88
C ARG A 121 1.63 -7.49 7.46
N PHE A 122 2.88 -7.81 7.12
CA PHE A 122 3.16 -8.63 5.95
C PHE A 122 2.84 -10.11 6.22
N GLU A 123 2.29 -10.77 5.21
CA GLU A 123 1.94 -12.19 5.16
C GLU A 123 2.65 -12.86 3.97
N ALA A 124 2.66 -14.19 3.96
CA ALA A 124 3.17 -15.00 2.85
C ALA A 124 4.56 -14.53 2.36
N ASP A 125 5.51 -14.36 3.28
CA ASP A 125 6.89 -13.91 3.01
C ASP A 125 6.98 -12.53 2.33
N GLY A 126 6.05 -11.63 2.65
CA GLY A 126 6.02 -10.27 2.09
C GLY A 126 5.22 -10.14 0.80
N LYS A 127 4.67 -11.24 0.27
CA LYS A 127 3.83 -11.21 -0.94
C LYS A 127 2.45 -10.63 -0.68
N GLN A 128 1.98 -10.70 0.57
CA GLN A 128 0.69 -10.19 0.98
C GLN A 128 0.82 -9.21 2.14
N VAL A 129 -0.18 -8.36 2.30
CA VAL A 129 -0.36 -7.50 3.46
C VAL A 129 -1.77 -7.74 4.02
N ALA A 130 -1.86 -7.98 5.32
CA ALA A 130 -3.11 -8.07 6.04
C ALA A 130 -3.27 -6.84 6.92
N PHE A 131 -4.47 -6.29 7.02
CA PHE A 131 -4.77 -5.24 7.97
C PHE A 131 -6.22 -5.29 8.45
N GLU A 132 -6.43 -4.67 9.62
CA GLU A 132 -7.70 -4.63 10.34
C GLU A 132 -8.07 -3.17 10.62
N GLN A 133 -9.36 -2.89 10.53
CA GLN A 133 -9.94 -1.59 10.80
C GLN A 133 -11.14 -1.69 11.73
N GLU A 134 -11.23 -0.76 12.70
CA GLU A 134 -12.37 -0.62 13.60
C GLU A 134 -12.45 0.81 14.15
N THR A 135 -13.56 1.15 14.81
CA THR A 135 -13.73 2.44 15.47
C THR A 135 -12.68 2.68 16.58
N VAL A 136 -12.50 3.95 16.97
CA VAL A 136 -11.49 4.38 17.97
C VAL A 136 -11.68 3.82 19.38
N HIS A 137 -12.80 3.16 19.65
CA HIS A 137 -13.11 2.51 20.94
C HIS A 137 -13.40 1.01 20.78
N GLY A 138 -13.05 0.45 19.62
CA GLY A 138 -13.07 -0.98 19.35
C GLY A 138 -14.44 -1.57 19.09
N GLY A 139 -14.42 -2.72 18.42
CA GLY A 139 -15.52 -3.66 18.28
C GLY A 139 -16.63 -3.28 17.30
N ILE A 140 -16.61 -2.09 16.72
CA ILE A 140 -17.64 -1.66 15.78
C ILE A 140 -17.01 -1.43 14.41
N GLY A 141 -17.66 -1.95 13.38
CA GLY A 141 -17.17 -1.84 12.00
C GLY A 141 -15.86 -2.59 11.77
N VAL A 142 -15.58 -3.62 12.57
CA VAL A 142 -14.39 -4.46 12.38
C VAL A 142 -14.40 -5.00 10.96
N HIS A 143 -13.33 -4.74 10.24
CA HIS A 143 -13.15 -5.10 8.84
C HIS A 143 -11.71 -5.51 8.61
N TYR A 144 -11.51 -6.61 7.89
CA TYR A 144 -10.20 -7.11 7.54
C TYR A 144 -10.02 -7.15 6.04
N GLU A 145 -8.82 -6.78 5.59
CA GLU A 145 -8.42 -6.98 4.20
C GLU A 145 -7.08 -7.70 4.12
N LEU A 146 -6.99 -8.63 3.16
CA LEU A 146 -5.78 -9.25 2.69
C LEU A 146 -5.52 -8.78 1.26
N ARG A 147 -4.37 -8.17 1.00
CA ARG A 147 -4.00 -7.64 -0.32
C ARG A 147 -2.67 -8.19 -0.79
N ASP A 148 -2.51 -8.26 -2.10
CA ASP A 148 -1.19 -8.45 -2.71
C ASP A 148 -0.33 -7.23 -2.42
N ALA A 149 0.83 -7.43 -1.80
CA ALA A 149 1.67 -6.33 -1.30
C ALA A 149 2.32 -5.52 -2.43
N LEU A 150 2.61 -6.15 -3.56
CA LEU A 150 3.29 -5.49 -4.67
C LEU A 150 2.32 -4.69 -5.54
N THR A 151 1.13 -5.21 -5.80
CA THR A 151 0.13 -4.64 -6.71
C THR A 151 -0.94 -3.86 -5.97
N GLY A 152 -1.23 -4.19 -4.72
CA GLY A 152 -2.33 -3.66 -3.92
C GLY A 152 -3.70 -4.29 -4.22
N ARG A 153 -3.73 -5.32 -5.08
CA ARG A 153 -4.97 -6.02 -5.44
C ARG A 153 -5.56 -6.69 -4.20
N LEU A 154 -6.87 -6.54 -3.99
CA LEU A 154 -7.59 -7.28 -2.96
C LEU A 154 -7.51 -8.78 -3.27
N VAL A 155 -7.09 -9.56 -2.28
CA VAL A 155 -7.01 -11.02 -2.33
C VAL A 155 -8.24 -11.59 -1.65
N GLU A 156 -8.52 -11.12 -0.43
CA GLU A 156 -9.65 -11.56 0.39
C GLU A 156 -10.04 -10.41 1.34
N GLU A 157 -11.30 -10.38 1.73
CA GLU A 157 -11.83 -9.51 2.78
C GLU A 157 -12.61 -10.36 3.76
N TYR A 158 -12.70 -9.90 5.01
CA TYR A 158 -13.47 -10.58 6.02
C TYR A 158 -14.09 -9.59 6.99
N ASP A 159 -15.42 -9.66 7.10
CA ASP A 159 -16.22 -8.90 8.05
C ASP A 159 -16.80 -9.87 9.10
N PRO A 160 -16.44 -9.72 10.38
CA PRO A 160 -16.99 -10.55 11.44
C PRO A 160 -18.51 -10.45 11.51
N PRO A 161 -19.26 -11.55 11.67
CA PRO A 161 -20.72 -11.47 11.81
C PRO A 161 -21.17 -10.59 12.98
N SER A 162 -20.40 -10.59 14.06
CA SER A 162 -20.63 -9.78 15.25
C SER A 162 -20.31 -8.29 15.08
N SER A 163 -19.76 -7.84 13.94
CA SER A 163 -19.53 -6.41 13.64
C SER A 163 -20.73 -5.74 12.97
N GLN A 164 -21.79 -6.50 12.66
CA GLN A 164 -23.00 -6.01 11.99
C GLN A 164 -24.11 -5.69 12.99
N GLY A 165 -24.18 -4.43 13.45
CA GLY A 165 -25.32 -3.93 14.24
C GLY A 165 -24.95 -2.83 15.24
N PRO A 166 -25.93 -2.09 15.79
CA PRO A 166 -25.69 -0.97 16.69
C PRO A 166 -25.08 -1.35 18.06
N ASN A 167 -25.15 -2.64 18.43
CA ASN A 167 -24.58 -3.20 19.66
C ASN A 167 -23.53 -4.29 19.37
N ALA A 168 -22.95 -4.25 18.17
CA ALA A 168 -21.91 -5.16 17.75
C ALA A 168 -20.68 -5.05 18.65
N HIS A 169 -20.30 -6.16 19.29
CA HIS A 169 -18.99 -6.35 19.90
C HIS A 169 -18.45 -7.71 19.43
N PRO A 170 -17.24 -7.80 18.85
CA PRO A 170 -16.62 -9.06 18.54
C PRO A 170 -16.39 -9.78 19.86
N GLY A 171 -17.08 -10.90 20.03
CA GLY A 171 -16.70 -11.86 21.04
C GLY A 171 -15.27 -12.35 20.76
N PRO A 172 -14.52 -12.77 21.79
CA PRO A 172 -13.10 -13.14 21.67
C PRO A 172 -12.83 -14.36 20.76
N ASN A 173 -13.87 -15.04 20.29
CA ASN A 173 -13.77 -16.21 19.41
C ASN A 173 -14.62 -16.00 18.16
N GLN A 174 -13.98 -15.48 17.11
CA GLN A 174 -14.57 -15.47 15.78
C GLN A 174 -14.46 -16.86 15.15
N THR A 175 -15.35 -17.77 15.57
CA THR A 175 -15.44 -19.11 15.02
C THR A 175 -15.67 -19.03 13.51
N GLY A 176 -14.73 -19.54 12.72
CA GLY A 176 -14.80 -19.51 11.25
C GLY A 176 -14.02 -18.37 10.57
N ALA A 177 -13.30 -17.53 11.32
CA ALA A 177 -12.40 -16.55 10.72
C ALA A 177 -11.31 -17.24 9.87
N PRO A 178 -10.95 -16.69 8.69
CA PRO A 178 -9.82 -17.17 7.91
C PRO A 178 -8.53 -17.21 8.73
N GLY A 179 -7.66 -18.20 8.50
CA GLY A 179 -6.45 -18.37 9.31
C GLY A 179 -5.49 -17.17 9.28
N TRP A 180 -5.54 -16.32 8.25
CA TRP A 180 -4.75 -15.08 8.19
C TRP A 180 -5.28 -13.99 9.14
N VAL A 181 -6.59 -13.97 9.41
CA VAL A 181 -7.20 -13.08 10.42
C VAL A 181 -6.70 -13.46 11.81
N THR A 182 -6.76 -14.75 12.16
CA THR A 182 -6.25 -15.25 13.46
C THR A 182 -4.77 -14.92 13.66
N ARG A 183 -3.95 -15.02 12.61
CA ARG A 183 -2.53 -14.65 12.67
C ARG A 183 -2.32 -13.16 12.89
N LEU A 184 -3.09 -12.30 12.23
CA LEU A 184 -3.05 -10.85 12.45
C LEU A 184 -3.44 -10.50 13.89
N ASP A 185 -4.46 -11.15 14.44
CA ASP A 185 -4.93 -10.90 15.81
C ASP A 185 -3.96 -11.39 16.89
N SER A 186 -3.16 -12.41 16.58
CA SER A 186 -2.15 -12.93 17.50
C SER A 186 -0.87 -12.10 17.57
N SER A 187 -0.68 -11.11 16.69
CA SER A 187 0.58 -10.36 16.55
C SER A 187 0.69 -9.08 17.40
N ASN A 188 0.25 -9.12 18.66
CA ASN A 188 0.44 -8.01 19.60
C ASN A 188 1.92 -7.68 19.82
#